data_AF-K9KD11-F1
#
_entry.id   AF-K9KD11-F1
#
_cell.length_a   1.000
_cell.length_b   1.000
_cell.length_c   1.000
_cell.angle_alpha   90.00
_cell.angle_beta   90.00
_cell.angle_gamma   90.00
#
_symmetry.space_group_name_H-M   'P 1'
#
loop_
_entity.id
_entity.type
_entity.pdbx_description
1 polymer ?
#
loop_
_entity_poly.entity_id
_entity_poly.type
_entity_poly.pdbx_seq_one_letter_code
_entity_poly.pdbx_strand_id
1 'polypeptide(L)'
;LLQKAIVTPDFEKNYCVPPYRESKYQLQKKRRKERQKTAGDGWFGMKAPELTDELKNDLKVLKMRASMDPKRFYKKNDRDGFPKYFQIGTIVDNPADFYHSRIPRKQRKRTIVEELLADSEFRRYNRRKYSEIMAEKAANAAGKKFRKKKKFRN
;
A
#
# COMPACT_ATOMS: atom_id res chain seq x y z
N LEU A 1 38.19 -29.36 1.04
CA LEU A 1 37.35 -28.85 2.14
C LEU A 1 36.04 -29.64 2.15
N LEU A 2 35.68 -30.24 3.29
CA LEU A 2 34.50 -31.10 3.45
C LEU A 2 33.21 -30.29 3.31
N GLN A 3 32.63 -30.24 2.12
CA GLN A 3 31.38 -29.50 1.84
C GLN A 3 30.14 -30.03 2.61
N LYS A 4 30.25 -31.19 3.26
CA LYS A 4 29.17 -31.84 4.03
C LYS A 4 29.47 -31.97 5.53
N ALA A 5 30.49 -31.29 6.05
CA ALA A 5 30.79 -31.33 7.48
C ALA A 5 29.69 -30.61 8.29
N ILE A 6 29.22 -31.26 9.35
CA ILE A 6 28.19 -30.75 10.28
C ILE A 6 28.76 -29.63 11.18
N VAL A 7 30.06 -29.67 11.43
CA VAL A 7 30.78 -28.70 12.25
C VAL A 7 31.39 -27.64 11.33
N THR A 8 30.68 -26.54 11.17
CA THR A 8 31.18 -25.31 10.53
C THR A 8 31.80 -24.39 11.60
N PRO A 9 32.73 -23.48 11.28
CA PRO A 9 33.24 -22.51 12.27
C PRO A 9 32.15 -21.68 12.97
N ASP A 10 31.00 -21.47 12.31
CA ASP A 10 29.83 -20.81 12.90
C ASP A 10 28.94 -21.72 13.78
N PHE A 11 29.28 -23.00 13.93
CA PHE A 11 28.51 -23.97 14.72
C PHE A 11 28.48 -23.61 16.21
N GLU A 12 29.59 -23.06 16.73
CA GLU A 12 29.74 -22.65 18.14
C GLU A 12 28.82 -21.48 18.53
N LYS A 13 28.34 -20.70 17.55
CA LYS A 13 27.43 -19.56 17.77
C LYS A 13 25.97 -20.01 17.98
N ASN A 14 25.65 -21.27 17.66
CA ASN A 14 24.28 -21.77 17.78
C ASN A 14 23.99 -22.20 19.23
N TYR A 15 22.92 -21.67 19.81
CA TYR A 15 22.46 -22.00 21.17
C TYR A 15 22.05 -23.48 21.38
N CYS A 16 21.84 -24.22 20.29
CA CYS A 16 21.41 -25.62 20.33
C CYS A 16 21.85 -26.33 19.04
N VAL A 17 22.27 -27.60 19.17
CA VAL A 17 22.63 -28.45 18.04
C VAL A 17 21.37 -28.78 17.23
N PRO A 18 21.33 -28.52 15.91
CA PRO A 18 20.18 -28.87 15.10
C PRO A 18 19.95 -30.39 15.10
N PRO A 19 18.70 -30.87 15.14
CA PRO A 19 18.41 -32.29 15.17
C PRO A 19 18.86 -32.96 13.86
N TYR A 20 19.45 -34.16 13.98
CA TYR A 20 20.00 -34.92 12.85
C TYR A 20 18.95 -35.26 11.76
N ARG A 21 17.67 -35.40 12.13
CA ARG A 21 16.53 -35.56 11.21
C ARG A 21 15.39 -34.64 11.59
N GLU A 22 14.83 -33.93 10.61
CA GLU A 22 13.64 -33.10 10.82
C GLU A 22 12.38 -33.96 10.90
N SER A 23 11.48 -33.62 11.83
CA SER A 23 10.17 -34.27 11.90
C SER A 23 9.33 -33.94 10.65
N LYS A 24 8.49 -34.88 10.21
CA LYS A 24 7.51 -34.65 9.12
C LYS A 24 6.67 -33.39 9.35
N TYR A 25 6.31 -33.11 10.61
CA TYR A 25 5.56 -31.90 10.99
C TYR A 25 6.38 -30.62 10.79
N GLN A 26 7.66 -30.62 11.19
CA GLN A 26 8.56 -29.48 10.98
C GLN A 26 8.75 -29.19 9.49
N LEU A 27 8.94 -30.23 8.68
CA LEU A 27 9.06 -30.11 7.22
C LEU A 27 7.77 -29.53 6.61
N GLN A 28 6.60 -30.01 7.03
CA GLN A 28 5.31 -29.49 6.55
C GLN A 28 5.11 -28.02 6.97
N LYS A 29 5.53 -27.65 8.18
CA LYS A 29 5.49 -26.26 8.68
C LYS A 29 6.41 -25.35 7.86
N LYS A 30 7.63 -25.79 7.53
CA LYS A 30 8.55 -25.05 6.64
C LYS A 30 7.95 -24.83 5.25
N ARG A 31 7.43 -25.89 4.63
CA ARG A 31 6.73 -25.81 3.32
C ARG A 31 5.51 -24.89 3.35
N ARG A 32 4.75 -24.86 4.45
CA ARG A 32 3.64 -23.90 4.63
C ARG A 32 4.16 -22.46 4.69
N LYS A 33 5.23 -22.20 5.44
CA LYS A 33 5.86 -20.86 5.50
C LYS A 33 6.37 -20.41 4.12
N GLU A 34 7.05 -21.30 3.39
CA GLU A 34 7.53 -21.00 2.03
C GLU A 34 6.38 -20.67 1.08
N ARG A 35 5.32 -21.49 1.07
CA ARG A 35 4.11 -21.21 0.28
C ARG A 35 3.41 -19.91 0.68
N GLN A 36 3.51 -19.48 1.94
CA GLN A 36 2.91 -18.22 2.37
C GLN A 36 3.68 -16.98 1.92
N LYS A 37 4.95 -17.12 1.50
CA LYS A 37 5.77 -16.01 1.00
C LYS A 37 5.38 -15.59 -0.41
N THR A 38 4.82 -16.50 -1.19
CA THR A 38 4.39 -16.26 -2.57
C THR A 38 2.89 -16.47 -2.73
N ALA A 39 2.32 -15.91 -3.78
CA ALA A 39 0.91 -16.12 -4.16
C ALA A 39 0.68 -17.51 -4.80
N GLY A 40 1.76 -18.25 -5.08
CA GLY A 40 1.74 -19.56 -5.76
C GLY A 40 1.95 -19.47 -7.27
N ASP A 41 1.98 -20.63 -7.93
CA ASP A 41 2.32 -20.75 -9.36
C ASP A 41 1.21 -20.19 -10.27
N GLY A 42 -0.05 -20.27 -9.84
CA GLY A 42 -1.18 -19.67 -10.55
C GLY A 42 -1.13 -18.14 -10.64
N TRP A 43 -0.20 -17.51 -9.93
CA TRP A 43 0.07 -16.08 -10.00
C TRP A 43 1.59 -15.80 -10.09
N PHE A 44 2.27 -16.59 -10.93
CA PHE A 44 3.69 -16.46 -11.31
C PHE A 44 4.65 -16.24 -10.12
N GLY A 45 4.33 -16.80 -8.95
CA GLY A 45 5.18 -16.68 -7.76
C GLY A 45 5.29 -15.25 -7.19
N MET A 46 4.26 -14.40 -7.36
CA MET A 46 4.26 -13.04 -6.81
C MET A 46 4.60 -13.04 -5.31
N LYS A 47 5.65 -12.32 -4.93
CA LYS A 47 6.14 -12.24 -3.54
C LYS A 47 5.24 -11.32 -2.70
N ALA A 48 5.13 -11.60 -1.41
CA ALA A 48 4.58 -10.67 -0.42
C ALA A 48 5.69 -9.69 -0.01
N PRO A 49 5.62 -8.40 -0.39
CA PRO A 49 6.57 -7.40 0.07
C PRO A 49 6.35 -7.08 1.56
N GLU A 50 7.39 -6.60 2.22
CA GLU A 50 7.28 -6.05 3.57
C GLU A 50 6.58 -4.70 3.51
N LEU A 51 5.64 -4.47 4.43
CA LEU A 51 4.88 -3.23 4.50
C LEU A 51 5.72 -2.13 5.17
N THR A 52 6.55 -1.46 4.38
CA THR A 52 7.20 -0.21 4.80
C THR A 52 6.16 0.91 4.95
N ASP A 53 6.48 1.96 5.71
CA ASP A 53 5.54 3.07 5.94
C ASP A 53 5.20 3.83 4.65
N GLU A 54 6.18 4.02 3.76
CA GLU A 54 5.97 4.60 2.43
C GLU A 54 4.93 3.80 1.63
N LEU A 55 5.09 2.47 1.63
CA LEU A 55 4.22 1.58 0.90
C LEU A 55 2.81 1.55 1.46
N LYS A 56 2.70 1.58 2.79
CA LYS A 56 1.44 1.70 3.49
C LYS A 56 0.72 3.01 3.13
N ASN A 57 1.46 4.11 2.98
CA ASN A 57 0.90 5.40 2.56
C ASN A 57 0.39 5.35 1.13
N ASP A 58 1.17 4.78 0.19
CA ASP A 58 0.74 4.60 -1.20
C ASP A 58 -0.53 3.73 -1.30
N LEU A 59 -0.58 2.63 -0.55
CA LEU A 59 -1.77 1.76 -0.51
C LEU A 59 -2.98 2.48 0.11
N LYS A 60 -2.77 3.33 1.11
CA LYS A 60 -3.83 4.16 1.70
C LYS A 60 -4.36 5.18 0.70
N VAL A 61 -3.48 5.82 -0.06
CA VAL A 61 -3.85 6.72 -1.16
C VAL A 61 -4.74 5.98 -2.17
N LEU A 62 -4.34 4.79 -2.61
CA LEU A 62 -5.14 3.96 -3.51
C LEU A 62 -6.52 3.61 -2.93
N LYS A 63 -6.59 3.28 -1.63
CA LYS A 63 -7.88 3.03 -0.96
C LYS A 63 -8.77 4.28 -0.98
N MET A 64 -8.20 5.47 -0.81
CA MET A 64 -8.92 6.75 -0.77
C MET A 64 -9.08 7.42 -2.14
N ARG A 65 -8.84 6.72 -3.26
CA ARG A 65 -8.88 7.31 -4.61
C ARG A 65 -10.18 8.02 -4.99
N ALA A 66 -11.30 7.58 -4.41
CA ALA A 66 -12.61 8.20 -4.65
C ALA A 66 -12.73 9.63 -4.10
N SER A 67 -11.92 10.01 -3.11
CA SER A 67 -11.96 11.36 -2.52
C SER A 67 -10.87 12.28 -3.05
N MET A 68 -9.97 11.78 -3.92
CA MET A 68 -8.82 12.55 -4.39
C MET A 68 -9.20 13.60 -5.45
N ASP A 69 -9.99 13.20 -6.43
CA ASP A 69 -10.46 14.08 -7.51
C ASP A 69 -12.00 14.13 -7.48
N PRO A 70 -12.63 15.30 -7.28
CA PRO A 70 -14.08 15.42 -7.25
C PRO A 70 -14.76 15.07 -8.58
N LYS A 71 -14.01 15.02 -9.70
CA LYS A 71 -14.54 14.71 -11.03
C LYS A 71 -14.41 13.24 -11.39
N ARG A 72 -13.67 12.43 -10.61
CA ARG A 72 -13.44 11.02 -10.90
C ARG A 72 -14.12 10.13 -9.88
N PHE A 73 -15.14 9.41 -10.33
CA PHE A 73 -15.86 8.44 -9.52
C PHE A 73 -15.38 7.03 -9.85
N TYR A 74 -14.82 6.35 -8.85
CA TYR A 74 -14.38 4.96 -8.97
C TYR A 74 -15.41 4.02 -8.34
N LYS A 75 -15.37 2.75 -8.77
CA LYS A 75 -16.07 1.68 -8.05
C LYS A 75 -15.58 1.61 -6.60
N LYS A 76 -16.52 1.33 -5.69
CA LYS A 76 -16.23 1.15 -4.26
C LYS A 76 -15.25 -0.01 -4.07
N ASN A 77 -14.40 0.07 -3.06
CA ASN A 77 -13.47 -1.02 -2.75
C ASN A 77 -14.24 -2.20 -2.16
N ASP A 78 -14.02 -3.40 -2.70
CA ASP A 78 -14.72 -4.63 -2.29
C ASP A 78 -14.19 -5.23 -0.99
N ARG A 79 -12.95 -4.91 -0.61
CA ARG A 79 -12.26 -5.53 0.53
C ARG A 79 -11.78 -4.49 1.53
N ASP A 80 -11.96 -4.81 2.81
CA ASP A 80 -11.36 -4.06 3.91
C ASP A 80 -9.97 -4.60 4.23
N GLY A 81 -8.95 -3.81 3.92
CA GLY A 81 -7.55 -4.08 4.25
C GLY A 81 -6.62 -3.88 3.05
N PHE A 82 -5.32 -4.02 3.29
CA PHE A 82 -4.32 -4.01 2.24
C PHE A 82 -4.14 -5.41 1.64
N PRO A 83 -3.88 -5.51 0.32
CA PRO A 83 -3.59 -6.80 -0.29
C PRO A 83 -2.31 -7.40 0.33
N LYS A 84 -2.29 -8.72 0.49
CA LYS A 84 -1.13 -9.45 1.04
C LYS A 84 0.01 -9.58 0.02
N TYR A 85 -0.34 -9.87 -1.23
CA TYR A 85 0.60 -10.03 -2.34
C TYR A 85 0.35 -8.90 -3.33
N PHE A 86 1.39 -8.13 -3.62
CA PHE A 86 1.33 -7.06 -4.59
C PHE A 86 2.75 -6.68 -5.02
N GLN A 87 2.85 -5.99 -6.15
CA GLN A 87 4.10 -5.44 -6.68
C GLN A 87 3.87 -4.00 -7.09
N ILE A 88 4.90 -3.17 -6.92
CA ILE A 88 4.92 -1.81 -7.44
C ILE A 88 5.69 -1.85 -8.74
N GLY A 89 5.09 -1.32 -9.80
CA GLY A 89 5.72 -1.17 -11.10
C GLY A 89 5.64 0.27 -11.57
N THR A 90 6.55 0.65 -12.44
CA THR A 90 6.54 1.93 -13.14
C THR A 90 6.06 1.73 -14.57
N ILE A 91 5.19 2.61 -15.05
CA ILE A 91 4.72 2.56 -16.44
C ILE A 91 5.90 2.96 -17.35
N VAL A 92 6.17 2.13 -18.36
CA VAL A 92 7.15 2.42 -19.40
C VAL A 92 6.45 3.16 -20.53
N ASP A 93 7.01 4.30 -20.96
CA ASP A 93 6.41 5.12 -22.00
C ASP A 93 6.43 4.41 -23.36
N ASN A 94 5.37 4.59 -24.13
CA ASN A 94 5.30 4.10 -25.51
C ASN A 94 5.97 5.12 -26.46
N PRO A 95 6.93 4.72 -27.32
CA PRO A 95 7.53 5.61 -28.32
C PRO A 95 6.53 6.29 -29.27
N ALA A 96 5.36 5.68 -29.49
CA ALA A 96 4.35 6.20 -30.43
C ALA A 96 3.56 7.42 -29.90
N ASP A 97 3.46 7.61 -28.59
CA ASP A 97 2.68 8.71 -27.99
C ASP A 97 3.59 9.63 -27.15
N PHE A 98 4.32 10.50 -27.85
CA PHE A 98 5.34 11.34 -27.25
C PHE A 98 4.76 12.55 -26.48
N TYR A 99 3.64 13.10 -26.94
CA TYR A 99 3.18 14.42 -26.49
C TYR A 99 2.12 14.39 -25.38
N HIS A 100 1.34 13.32 -25.26
CA HIS A 100 0.17 13.32 -24.36
C HIS A 100 0.34 12.44 -23.13
N SER A 101 0.81 11.20 -23.29
CA SER A 101 0.95 10.28 -22.15
C SER A 101 2.30 10.35 -21.44
N ARG A 102 3.33 10.87 -22.11
CA ARG A 102 4.71 10.86 -21.60
C ARG A 102 4.93 11.92 -20.52
N ILE A 103 5.40 11.47 -19.35
CA ILE A 103 5.79 12.38 -18.25
C ILE A 103 7.28 12.77 -18.38
N PRO A 104 7.63 14.07 -18.41
CA PRO A 104 9.02 14.53 -18.42
C PRO A 104 9.82 14.01 -17.22
N ARG A 105 11.12 13.72 -17.42
CA ARG A 105 11.98 13.13 -16.38
C ARG A 105 12.02 13.93 -15.07
N LYS A 106 11.87 15.26 -15.13
CA LYS A 106 11.84 16.15 -13.95
C LYS A 106 10.59 15.96 -13.07
N GLN A 107 9.48 15.57 -13.69
CA GLN A 107 8.19 15.41 -13.03
C GLN A 107 8.00 13.99 -12.46
N ARG A 108 8.73 12.99 -12.95
CA ARG A 108 8.70 11.62 -12.42
C ARG A 108 9.18 11.60 -10.97
N LYS A 109 8.40 10.97 -10.09
CA LYS A 109 8.76 10.75 -8.68
C LYS A 109 8.89 9.27 -8.38
N ARG A 110 9.29 8.93 -7.14
CA ARG A 110 9.51 7.55 -6.73
C ARG A 110 8.22 6.88 -6.24
N THR A 111 7.37 7.64 -5.57
CA THR A 111 6.14 7.14 -4.95
C THR A 111 4.92 7.89 -5.46
N ILE A 112 3.74 7.27 -5.36
CA ILE A 112 2.47 7.86 -5.79
C ILE A 112 2.15 9.08 -4.92
N VAL A 113 2.43 8.98 -3.62
CA VAL A 113 2.26 10.11 -2.68
C VAL A 113 3.11 11.30 -3.09
N GLU A 114 4.37 11.11 -3.49
CA GLU A 114 5.24 12.21 -3.95
C GLU A 114 4.71 12.89 -5.20
N GLU A 115 4.15 12.13 -6.15
CA GLU A 115 3.54 12.68 -7.36
C GLU A 115 2.34 13.58 -7.01
N LEU A 116 1.48 13.13 -6.11
CA LEU A 116 0.33 13.92 -5.65
C LEU A 116 0.75 15.18 -4.89
N LEU A 117 1.81 15.11 -4.10
CA LEU A 117 2.32 16.28 -3.37
C LEU A 117 3.01 17.28 -4.31
N ALA A 118 3.55 16.83 -5.44
CA ALA A 118 4.10 17.72 -6.46
C ALA A 118 3.01 18.52 -7.18
N ASP A 119 1.82 17.94 -7.37
CA ASP A 119 0.69 18.62 -8.00
C ASP A 119 0.19 19.82 -7.15
N SER A 120 0.21 21.01 -7.76
CA SER A 120 -0.27 22.25 -7.14
C SER A 120 -1.79 22.33 -7.02
N GLU A 121 -2.51 21.80 -8.00
CA GLU A 121 -3.98 21.85 -8.02
C GLU A 121 -4.56 20.97 -6.92
N PHE A 122 -4.03 19.74 -6.82
CA PHE A 122 -4.36 18.81 -5.75
C PHE A 122 -4.16 19.43 -4.37
N ARG A 123 -3.00 20.08 -4.13
CA ARG A 123 -2.71 20.77 -2.86
C ARG A 123 -3.69 21.90 -2.56
N ARG A 124 -4.01 22.74 -3.56
CA ARG A 124 -4.95 23.86 -3.42
C ARG A 124 -6.35 23.35 -3.05
N TYR A 125 -6.83 22.35 -3.77
CA TYR A 125 -8.14 21.75 -3.54
C TYR A 125 -8.24 21.14 -2.14
N ASN A 126 -7.26 20.32 -1.76
CA ASN A 126 -7.26 19.64 -0.46
C ASN A 126 -7.14 20.61 0.70
N ARG A 127 -6.31 21.67 0.58
CA ARG A 127 -6.21 22.70 1.62
C ARG A 127 -7.55 23.39 1.83
N ARG A 128 -8.20 23.82 0.75
CA ARG A 128 -9.53 24.45 0.81
C ARG A 128 -10.55 23.53 1.47
N LYS A 129 -10.66 22.28 1.00
CA LYS A 129 -11.62 21.31 1.54
C LYS A 129 -11.35 20.92 2.98
N TYR A 130 -10.09 20.81 3.36
CA TYR A 130 -9.71 20.56 4.74
C TYR A 130 -10.16 21.71 5.67
N SER A 131 -9.93 22.97 5.27
CA SER A 131 -10.38 24.13 6.04
C SER A 131 -11.90 24.19 6.17
N GLU A 132 -12.65 23.89 5.09
CA GLU A 132 -14.12 23.79 5.13
C GLU A 132 -14.58 22.72 6.14
N ILE A 133 -14.00 21.51 6.08
CA ILE A 133 -14.33 20.39 6.97
C ILE A 133 -13.97 20.73 8.43
N MET A 134 -12.84 21.38 8.68
CA MET A 134 -12.43 21.75 10.04
C MET A 134 -13.31 22.86 10.62
N ALA A 135 -13.70 23.84 9.81
CA ALA A 135 -14.67 24.85 10.22
C ALA A 135 -16.04 24.23 10.53
N GLU A 136 -16.50 23.29 9.70
CA GLU A 136 -17.75 22.55 9.93
C GLU A 136 -17.68 21.70 11.21
N LYS A 137 -16.59 20.95 11.42
CA LYS A 137 -16.36 20.18 12.64
C LYS A 137 -16.33 21.06 13.89
N ALA A 138 -15.65 22.21 13.83
CA ALA A 138 -15.59 23.15 14.94
C ALA A 138 -16.97 23.77 15.23
N ALA A 139 -17.73 24.12 14.21
CA ALA A 139 -19.10 24.62 14.36
C ALA A 139 -20.03 23.57 14.99
N ASN A 140 -19.92 22.31 14.57
CA ASN A 140 -20.65 21.17 15.13
C ASN A 140 -20.26 20.93 16.60
N ALA A 141 -18.97 20.98 16.93
CA ALA A 141 -18.47 20.79 18.29
C ALA A 141 -18.87 21.94 19.23
N ALA A 142 -18.90 23.18 18.75
CA ALA A 142 -19.29 24.37 19.52
C ALA A 142 -20.81 24.46 19.79
N GLY A 143 -21.59 23.40 19.49
CA GLY A 143 -23.04 23.38 19.67
C GLY A 143 -23.76 24.41 18.79
N LYS A 144 -23.09 25.03 17.81
CA LYS A 144 -23.68 25.99 16.90
C LYS A 144 -24.47 25.26 15.81
N LYS A 145 -25.65 24.79 16.24
CA LYS A 145 -26.92 24.91 15.53
C LYS A 145 -27.05 24.15 14.19
N PHE A 146 -27.52 22.91 14.30
CA PHE A 146 -28.79 22.56 13.63
C PHE A 146 -29.95 23.32 14.31
N ARG A 147 -29.93 24.65 14.31
CA ARG A 147 -31.11 25.44 14.68
C ARG A 147 -31.98 25.50 13.44
N LYS A 148 -32.82 24.47 13.32
CA LYS A 148 -33.98 24.40 12.43
C LYS A 148 -33.65 24.60 10.93
N LYS A 149 -33.22 23.54 10.25
CA LYS A 149 -33.70 23.37 8.86
C LYS A 149 -35.19 23.06 9.00
N LYS A 150 -36.02 24.00 8.52
CA LYS A 150 -37.47 24.04 8.68
C LYS A 150 -38.09 22.66 8.51
N LYS A 151 -38.92 22.27 9.48
CA LYS A 151 -39.96 21.26 9.31
C LYS A 151 -40.77 21.69 8.09
N PHE A 152 -40.68 20.97 6.97
CA PHE A 152 -41.83 20.89 6.08
C PHE A 152 -42.84 20.01 6.81
N ARG A 153 -43.89 20.62 7.35
CA ARG A 153 -45.13 19.92 7.68
C ARG A 153 -45.83 19.73 6.33
N ASN A 154 -46.15 18.48 6.00
CA ASN A 154 -47.23 18.20 5.06
C ASN A 154 -48.56 18.61 5.68
#